data_AF-A0A2H9MIT7-F1
#
_entry.id   AF-A0A2H9MIT7-F1
#
_cell.length_a   1.000
_cell.length_b   1.000
_cell.length_c   1.000
_cell.angle_alpha   90.00
_cell.angle_beta   90.00
_cell.angle_gamma   90.00
#
_symmetry.space_group_name_H-M   'P 1'
#
loop_
_entity.id
_entity.type
_entity.pdbx_description
1 polymer ?
#
loop_
_entity_poly.entity_id
_entity_poly.type
_entity_poly.pdbx_seq_one_letter_code
_entity_poly.pdbx_strand_id
1 'polypeptide(L)' 'MSGPAESKIELKDAKVYIHLPDKATRSKILHIDIEHPMINEIIKPKEATYAAGKYGGVFIGLKKEMIERASKVLKKKMD' A
#
# COMPACT_ATOMS: atom_id res chain seq x y z
N MET A 1 -16.30 7.75 -6.51
CA MET A 1 -16.08 8.88 -5.59
C MET A 1 -14.58 9.08 -5.36
N SER A 2 -14.00 10.12 -5.97
CA SER A 2 -12.55 10.45 -5.98
C SER A 2 -12.21 11.75 -5.22
N GLY A 3 -13.08 12.21 -4.31
CA GLY A 3 -12.78 13.34 -3.42
C GLY A 3 -12.22 12.93 -2.04
N PRO A 4 -11.65 13.88 -1.28
CA PRO A 4 -11.28 13.67 0.13
C PRO A 4 -12.57 13.42 0.90
N ALA A 5 -12.75 12.18 1.36
CA ALA A 5 -13.75 11.89 2.39
C ALA A 5 -13.03 12.05 3.73
N GLU A 6 -13.73 12.50 4.76
CA GLU A 6 -13.21 12.56 6.14
C GLU A 6 -12.64 11.21 6.62
N SER A 7 -13.08 10.11 5.99
CA SER A 7 -12.62 8.74 6.22
C SER A 7 -11.32 8.35 5.51
N LYS A 8 -10.66 9.29 4.78
CA LYS A 8 -9.43 9.01 4.05
C LYS A 8 -8.25 9.73 4.69
N ILE A 9 -7.21 8.95 4.98
CA ILE A 9 -5.93 9.46 5.45
C ILE A 9 -4.97 9.47 4.26
N GLU A 10 -4.49 10.65 3.88
CA GLU A 10 -3.48 10.79 2.84
C GLU A 10 -2.10 10.39 3.37
N LEU A 11 -1.38 9.59 2.59
CA LEU A 11 -0.01 9.19 2.90
C LEU A 11 0.94 10.13 2.20
N LYS A 12 1.30 11.23 2.88
CA LYS A 12 2.29 12.16 2.37
C LYS A 12 3.61 11.43 2.10
N ASP A 13 4.26 11.79 1.00
CA ASP A 13 5.56 11.23 0.57
C ASP A 13 5.56 9.73 0.23
N ALA A 14 4.39 9.12 0.01
CA ALA A 14 4.31 7.77 -0.54
C ALA A 14 4.85 7.76 -1.98
N LYS A 15 5.82 6.88 -2.23
CA LYS A 15 6.45 6.77 -3.55
C LYS A 15 5.80 5.63 -4.32
N VAL A 16 5.43 5.91 -5.57
CA VAL A 16 4.82 4.91 -6.47
C VAL A 16 5.68 4.76 -7.69
N TYR A 17 6.07 3.53 -8.00
CA TYR A 17 6.96 3.20 -9.10
C TYR A 17 6.35 2.14 -10.00
N ILE A 18 6.53 2.28 -11.32
CA ILE A 18 6.37 1.17 -12.25
C ILE A 18 7.74 0.51 -12.36
N HIS A 19 7.90 -0.65 -11.73
CA HIS A 19 9.14 -1.38 -11.70
C HIS A 19 9.26 -2.25 -12.97
N LEU A 20 10.12 -1.82 -13.87
CA LEU A 20 10.42 -2.54 -15.11
C LEU A 20 11.20 -3.82 -14.81
N PRO A 21 11.11 -4.86 -15.64
CA PRO A 21 12.01 -6.00 -15.56
C PRO A 21 13.47 -5.54 -15.69
N ASP A 22 14.29 -5.88 -14.70
CA ASP A 22 15.71 -5.53 -14.66
C ASP A 22 16.54 -6.74 -14.22
N LYS A 23 17.51 -7.09 -15.06
CA LYS A 23 18.42 -8.21 -14.84
C LYS A 23 19.35 -7.95 -13.64
N ALA A 24 19.67 -6.69 -13.34
CA ALA A 24 20.55 -6.33 -12.23
C ALA A 24 19.86 -6.52 -10.86
N THR A 25 18.58 -6.17 -10.75
CA THR A 25 17.80 -6.31 -9.50
C THR A 25 17.12 -7.66 -9.33
N ARG A 26 17.25 -8.56 -10.32
CA ARG A 26 16.52 -9.84 -10.43
C ARG A 26 14.99 -9.66 -10.49
N SER A 27 14.51 -8.45 -10.79
CA SER A 27 13.10 -8.20 -11.08
C SER A 27 12.75 -8.81 -12.44
N LYS A 28 12.02 -9.93 -12.43
CA LYS A 28 11.65 -10.65 -13.65
C LYS A 28 10.34 -10.17 -14.27
N ILE A 29 9.53 -9.43 -13.51
CA ILE A 29 8.13 -9.16 -13.85
C ILE A 29 7.89 -7.65 -13.72
N LEU A 30 7.16 -7.08 -14.68
CA LEU A 30 6.67 -5.71 -14.62
C LEU A 30 5.60 -5.61 -13.51
N HIS A 31 5.83 -4.76 -12.51
CA HIS A 31 4.88 -4.57 -11.41
C HIS A 31 4.90 -3.12 -10.90
N ILE A 32 4.00 -2.80 -9.97
CA ILE A 32 3.91 -1.47 -9.33
C ILE A 32 4.35 -1.61 -7.88
N ASP A 33 5.33 -0.81 -7.47
CA ASP A 33 5.76 -0.69 -6.08
C ASP A 33 5.12 0.54 -5.44
N ILE A 34 4.61 0.37 -4.22
CA ILE A 34 4.11 1.46 -3.38
C ILE A 34 4.91 1.44 -2.08
N GLU A 35 5.79 2.42 -1.92
CA GLU A 35 6.71 2.51 -0.80
C GLU A 35 6.29 3.60 0.17
N HIS A 36 5.96 3.20 1.40
CA HIS A 36 5.72 4.12 2.51
C HIS A 36 5.91 3.38 3.84
N PRO A 37 6.54 3.97 4.87
CA PRO A 37 6.79 3.30 6.17
C PRO A 37 5.53 2.69 6.78
N MET A 38 4.43 3.43 6.77
CA MET A 38 3.15 2.93 7.29
C MET A 38 2.58 1.76 6.50
N ILE A 39 2.78 1.70 5.17
CA ILE A 39 2.33 0.54 4.38
C ILE A 39 3.15 -0.69 4.80
N ASN A 40 4.46 -0.54 5.03
CA ASN A 40 5.33 -1.61 5.52
C ASN A 40 5.03 -2.06 6.97
N GLU A 41 4.35 -1.22 7.76
CA GLU A 41 3.81 -1.64 9.06
C GLU A 41 2.54 -2.48 8.92
N ILE A 42 1.72 -2.21 7.90
CA ILE A 42 0.45 -2.89 7.65
C ILE A 42 0.65 -4.20 6.88
N ILE A 43 1.39 -4.16 5.78
CA ILE A 43 1.70 -5.28 4.89
C ILE A 43 3.20 -5.56 5.03
N LYS A 44 3.54 -6.66 5.70
CA LYS A 44 4.93 -7.01 6.01
C LYS A 44 5.63 -7.64 4.80
N PRO A 45 6.98 -7.59 4.73
CA PRO A 45 7.72 -8.26 3.67
C PRO A 45 7.30 -9.73 3.55
N LYS A 46 7.12 -10.20 2.30
CA LYS A 46 6.67 -11.55 1.93
C LYS A 46 5.18 -11.85 2.18
N GLU A 47 4.39 -10.91 2.70
CA GLU A 47 2.94 -11.06 2.70
C GLU A 47 2.35 -10.65 1.36
N ALA A 48 1.38 -11.43 0.89
CA ALA A 48 0.60 -11.11 -0.29
C ALA A 48 -0.84 -10.78 0.10
N THR A 49 -1.47 -9.86 -0.63
CA THR A 49 -2.88 -9.55 -0.48
C THR A 49 -3.52 -9.21 -1.83
N TYR A 50 -4.83 -8.94 -1.83
CA TYR A 50 -5.59 -8.63 -3.02
C TYR A 50 -5.36 -7.20 -3.49
N ALA A 51 -5.14 -7.02 -4.79
CA ALA A 51 -5.13 -5.71 -5.44
C ALA A 51 -6.08 -5.73 -6.64
N ALA A 52 -6.84 -4.66 -6.83
CA ALA A 52 -7.72 -4.51 -7.98
C ALA A 52 -7.83 -3.07 -8.46
N GLY A 53 -8.03 -2.93 -9.76
CA GLY A 53 -8.28 -1.64 -10.39
C GLY A 53 -9.56 -0.99 -9.86
N LYS A 54 -9.54 0.33 -9.80
CA LYS A 54 -10.70 1.18 -9.51
C LYS A 54 -10.62 2.43 -10.36
N TYR A 55 -11.71 3.17 -10.44
CA TYR A 55 -11.69 4.47 -11.10
C TYR A 55 -10.62 5.38 -10.46
N GLY A 56 -9.64 5.81 -11.26
CA GLY A 56 -8.53 6.66 -10.85
C GLY A 56 -7.34 5.94 -10.19
N GLY A 57 -7.25 4.60 -10.23
CA GLY A 57 -6.05 3.89 -9.75
C GLY A 57 -6.28 2.44 -9.33
N VAL A 58 -5.65 2.03 -8.23
CA VAL A 58 -5.74 0.68 -7.65
C VAL A 58 -6.19 0.79 -6.18
N PHE A 59 -6.89 -0.23 -5.68
CA PHE A 59 -7.04 -0.42 -4.23
C PHE A 59 -6.40 -1.73 -3.81
N ILE A 60 -5.92 -1.77 -2.57
CA ILE A 60 -5.33 -2.94 -1.95
C ILE A 60 -6.28 -3.37 -0.83
N GLY A 61 -6.83 -4.58 -0.94
CA GLY A 61 -7.62 -5.18 0.13
C GLY A 61 -6.69 -5.67 1.25
N LEU A 62 -7.09 -5.53 2.50
CA LEU A 62 -6.31 -6.01 3.65
C LEU A 62 -6.90 -7.32 4.18
N LYS A 63 -6.03 -8.27 4.53
CA LYS A 63 -6.40 -9.47 5.29
C LYS A 63 -6.64 -9.14 6.76
N LYS A 64 -7.23 -10.06 7.51
CA LYS A 64 -7.60 -9.84 8.93
C LYS A 64 -6.41 -9.33 9.76
N GLU A 65 -5.26 -9.99 9.67
CA GLU A 65 -4.03 -9.63 10.37
C GLU A 65 -3.50 -8.25 9.96
N MET A 66 -3.66 -7.86 8.69
CA MET A 66 -3.28 -6.55 8.18
C MET A 66 -4.22 -5.46 8.69
N ILE A 67 -5.52 -5.73 8.79
CA ILE A 67 -6.53 -4.81 9.36
C ILE A 67 -6.22 -4.53 10.83
N GLU A 68 -5.86 -5.56 11.60
CA GLU A 68 -5.45 -5.41 12.99
C GLU A 68 -4.20 -4.53 13.15
N ARG A 69 -3.21 -4.70 12.26
CA ARG A 69 -2.01 -3.84 12.23
C ARG A 69 -2.35 -2.41 11.83
N ALA A 70 -3.14 -2.22 10.77
CA ALA A 70 -3.60 -0.89 10.35
C ALA A 70 -4.29 -0.16 11.49
N SER A 71 -5.18 -0.83 12.21
CA SER A 71 -5.89 -0.25 13.35
C SER A 71 -4.93 0.21 14.46
N LYS A 72 -3.88 -0.56 14.75
CA LYS A 72 -2.86 -0.19 15.75
C LYS A 72 -2.01 0.99 15.29
N VAL A 73 -1.59 1.02 14.02
CA VAL A 73 -0.75 2.09 13.47
C VAL A 73 -1.52 3.41 13.41
N LEU A 74 -2.81 3.36 13.04
CA LEU A 74 -3.67 4.54 13.00
C LEU A 74 -3.94 5.11 14.39
N LYS A 75 -4.19 4.27 15.41
CA LYS A 75 -4.35 4.72 16.80
C LYS A 75 -3.13 5.50 17.30
N LYS A 76 -1.92 4.93 17.14
CA LYS A 76 -0.66 5.57 17.55
C LYS A 76 -0.40 6.95 16.92
N LYS A 77 -1.03 7.26 15.79
CA LYS A 77 -0.83 8.51 15.06
C LYS A 77 -1.89 9.56 15.39
N MET A 78 -3.00 9.13 16.01
CA MET A 78 -4.10 10.00 16.45
C MET A 78 -3.98 10.38 17.93
N ASP A 79 -3.10 9.71 18.68
CA ASP A 79 -2.66 10.07 20.03
C ASP A 79 -1.45 11.04 19.97
#